data_AF-A0A934XQI5-F1
#
_entry.id   AF-A0A934XQI5-F1
#
_cell.length_a   1.000
_cell.length_b   1.000
_cell.length_c   1.000
_cell.angle_alpha   90.00
_cell.angle_beta   90.00
_cell.angle_gamma   90.00
#
_symmetry.space_group_name_H-M   'P 1'
#
loop_
_entity.id
_entity.type
_entity.pdbx_description
1 polymer ?
#
loop_
_entity_poly.entity_id
_entity_poly.type
_entity_poly.pdbx_seq_one_letter_code
_entity_poly.pdbx_strand_id
1 'polypeptide(L)'
;MQYVSGGPLAGAEVELHHDGLLETQTLSDSEGEFEFRDLGAGIYSVHLPEYWESSTVTLDGQAETTLALTVPDPELPPAPLNLRQFFLLGRGNVSQSALVQDQIRLLAPYLALHPDVAVGFDPTQAAKAERVAILGDMTLVNQGIEQDLHLAGCRVERMEGDLYALAAWLRVNL
;
A
#
# COMPACT_ATOMS: atom_id res chain seq x y z
N MET A 1 -10.70 27.41 4.58
CA MET A 1 -9.33 27.62 4.05
C MET A 1 -9.02 26.40 3.22
N GLN A 2 -8.74 26.59 1.94
CA GLN A 2 -8.63 25.52 0.95
C GLN A 2 -7.14 25.36 0.66
N TYR A 3 -6.55 24.22 1.02
CA TYR A 3 -5.15 23.93 0.68
C TYR A 3 -5.11 23.67 -0.83
N VAL A 4 -4.28 24.44 -1.54
CA VAL A 4 -4.07 24.20 -2.98
C VAL A 4 -3.14 23.01 -3.08
N SER A 5 -3.59 21.93 -3.71
CA SER A 5 -2.81 20.73 -3.93
C SER A 5 -1.49 21.05 -4.65
N GLY A 6 -0.38 20.62 -4.07
CA GLY A 6 0.99 20.91 -4.55
C GLY A 6 1.61 22.23 -4.07
N GLY A 7 1.01 22.92 -3.09
CA GLY A 7 1.61 24.10 -2.45
C GLY A 7 2.73 23.75 -1.45
N PRO A 8 3.56 24.73 -1.08
CA PRO A 8 4.59 24.56 -0.05
C PRO A 8 3.97 24.15 1.29
N LEU A 9 4.57 23.17 1.96
CA LEU A 9 4.09 22.64 3.21
C LEU A 9 4.81 23.32 4.38
N ALA A 10 4.15 24.28 5.02
CA ALA A 10 4.72 25.03 6.14
C ALA A 10 4.50 24.37 7.50
N GLY A 11 5.51 24.43 8.37
CA GLY A 11 5.44 23.94 9.74
C GLY A 11 5.46 22.40 9.86
N ALA A 12 5.82 21.68 8.80
CA ALA A 12 5.98 20.24 8.87
C ALA A 12 7.26 19.89 9.63
N GLU A 13 7.17 18.90 10.52
CA GLU A 13 8.32 18.31 11.17
C GLU A 13 9.13 17.49 10.17
N VAL A 14 10.41 17.84 10.04
CA VAL A 14 11.37 17.18 9.16
C VAL A 14 12.49 16.61 10.02
N GLU A 15 12.65 15.29 10.00
CA GLU A 15 13.68 14.58 10.73
C GLU A 15 14.82 14.18 9.79
N LEU A 16 16.07 14.38 10.22
CA LEU A 16 17.26 13.91 9.54
C LEU A 16 17.88 12.74 10.31
N HIS A 17 18.04 11.62 9.62
CA HIS A 17 18.62 10.40 10.17
C HIS A 17 19.91 10.02 9.45
N HIS A 18 20.93 9.62 10.20
CA HIS A 18 22.21 9.12 9.70
C HIS A 18 22.44 7.71 10.26
N ASP A 19 22.76 6.75 9.38
CA ASP A 19 22.88 5.33 9.75
C ASP A 19 21.65 4.78 10.52
N GLY A 20 20.46 5.33 10.22
CA GLY A 20 19.20 4.94 10.85
C GLY A 20 18.97 5.49 12.27
N LEU A 21 19.81 6.42 12.73
CA LEU A 21 19.63 7.14 13.99
C LEU A 21 19.20 8.58 13.69
N LEU A 22 18.21 9.08 14.43
CA LEU A 22 17.83 10.49 14.40
C LEU A 22 19.04 11.34 14.80
N GLU A 23 19.54 12.14 13.87
CA GLU A 23 20.67 13.05 14.09
C GLU A 23 20.16 14.43 14.52
N THR A 24 19.14 14.95 13.83
CA THR A 24 18.50 16.23 14.15
C THR A 24 17.11 16.34 13.53
N GLN A 25 16.37 17.38 13.87
CA GLN A 25 15.05 17.70 13.31
C GLN A 25 14.86 19.21 13.16
N THR A 26 14.01 19.61 12.22
CA THR A 26 13.64 21.01 11.98
C THR A 26 12.17 21.11 11.56
N LEU A 27 11.68 22.35 11.43
CA LEU A 27 10.37 22.63 10.84
C LEU A 27 10.56 23.28 9.47
N SER A 28 9.72 22.92 8.51
CA SER A 28 9.66 23.65 7.25
C SER A 28 9.08 25.07 7.45
N ASP A 29 9.57 26.02 6.67
CA ASP A 29 9.12 27.41 6.73
C ASP A 29 7.85 27.69 5.92
N SER A 30 7.44 28.96 5.81
CA SER A 30 6.25 29.36 5.05
C SER A 30 6.32 29.07 3.55
N GLU A 31 7.52 28.87 3.00
CA GLU A 31 7.77 28.50 1.61
C GLU A 31 8.03 26.99 1.47
N GLY A 32 7.86 26.22 2.55
CA GLY A 32 8.07 24.77 2.58
C GLY A 32 9.53 24.36 2.54
N GLU A 33 10.45 25.32 2.71
CA GLU A 33 11.88 25.07 2.70
C GLU A 33 12.34 24.62 4.10
N PHE A 34 13.35 23.77 4.13
CA PHE A 34 14.02 23.32 5.35
C PHE A 34 15.52 23.18 5.05
N GLU A 35 16.35 23.38 6.07
CA GLU A 35 17.80 23.36 5.91
C GLU A 35 18.47 22.62 7.06
N PHE A 36 19.44 21.77 6.72
CA PHE A 36 20.36 21.14 7.65
C PHE A 36 21.79 21.54 7.27
N ARG A 37 22.53 22.07 8.25
CA ARG A 37 23.90 22.58 8.06
C ARG A 37 24.91 21.71 8.79
N ASP A 38 26.18 21.90 8.45
CA ASP A 38 27.33 21.26 9.12
C ASP A 38 27.28 19.73 9.08
N LEU A 39 26.69 19.16 8.03
CA LEU A 39 26.61 17.72 7.82
C LEU A 39 27.92 17.17 7.26
N GLY A 40 28.37 16.04 7.81
CA GLY A 40 29.52 15.30 7.29
C GLY A 40 29.21 14.59 5.97
N ALA A 41 30.26 14.01 5.36
CA ALA A 41 30.05 13.07 4.27
C ALA A 41 29.37 11.80 4.81
N GLY A 42 28.33 11.31 4.12
CA GLY A 42 27.53 10.18 4.60
C GLY A 42 26.24 9.98 3.82
N ILE A 43 25.50 8.94 4.19
CA ILE A 43 24.16 8.68 3.66
C ILE A 43 23.16 9.12 4.72
N TYR A 44 22.30 10.05 4.33
CA TYR A 44 21.29 10.62 5.18
C TYR A 44 19.91 10.25 4.66
N SER A 45 18.97 10.06 5.58
CA SER A 45 17.55 9.91 5.25
C SER A 45 16.76 11.02 5.91
N VAL A 46 15.97 11.71 5.10
CA VAL A 46 15.07 12.77 5.54
C VAL A 46 13.68 12.18 5.65
N HIS A 47 13.01 12.37 6.78
CA HIS A 47 11.70 11.81 7.09
C HIS A 47 10.71 12.92 7.44
N LEU A 48 9.47 12.74 6.98
CA LEU A 48 8.30 13.54 7.32
C LEU A 48 7.36 12.60 8.11
N PRO A 49 7.55 12.46 9.44
CA PRO A 49 6.86 11.44 10.24
C PRO A 49 5.33 11.57 10.18
N GLU A 50 4.81 12.79 10.12
CA GLU A 50 3.36 13.05 10.00
C GLU A 50 2.76 12.53 8.68
N TYR A 51 3.58 12.37 7.65
CA TYR A 51 3.14 12.02 6.30
C TYR A 51 3.63 10.64 5.84
N TRP A 52 4.42 9.95 6.67
CA TRP A 52 5.09 8.68 6.34
C TRP A 52 5.91 8.74 5.05
N GLU A 53 6.38 9.93 4.68
CA GLU A 53 7.24 10.15 3.51
C GLU A 53 8.70 10.20 3.94
N SER A 54 9.58 9.63 3.12
CA SER A 54 11.02 9.68 3.36
C SER A 54 11.80 9.66 2.06
N SER A 55 12.98 10.26 2.07
CA SER A 55 13.90 10.21 0.94
C SER A 55 15.34 10.16 1.41
N THR A 56 16.21 9.52 0.63
CA THR A 56 17.62 9.34 0.94
C THR A 56 18.47 10.27 0.09
N VAL A 57 19.50 10.85 0.71
CA VAL A 57 20.46 11.71 0.05
C VAL A 57 21.87 11.30 0.46
N THR A 58 22.79 11.27 -0.50
CA THR A 58 24.21 11.00 -0.26
C THR A 58 24.97 12.32 -0.31
N LEU A 59 25.66 12.65 0.77
CA LEU A 59 26.50 13.85 0.86
C LEU A 59 27.97 13.46 0.70
N ASP A 60 28.69 14.19 -0.16
CA ASP A 60 30.13 14.04 -0.36
C ASP A 60 30.96 14.92 0.62
N GLY A 61 30.28 15.71 1.46
CA GLY A 61 30.88 16.61 2.44
C GLY A 61 31.57 17.85 1.84
N GLN A 62 31.34 18.13 0.55
CA GLN A 62 31.99 19.24 -0.17
C GLN A 62 30.98 20.23 -0.79
N ALA A 63 29.78 19.76 -1.13
CA ALA A 63 28.77 20.56 -1.82
C ALA A 63 27.42 20.62 -1.11
N GLU A 64 26.69 21.71 -1.34
CA GLU A 64 25.27 21.82 -1.04
C GLU A 64 24.46 20.85 -1.89
N THR A 65 23.52 20.14 -1.27
CA THR A 65 22.58 19.26 -1.98
C THR A 65 21.16 19.67 -1.66
N THR A 66 20.36 19.87 -2.70
CA THR A 66 18.92 20.14 -2.59
C THR A 66 18.15 18.85 -2.78
N LEU A 67 17.25 18.56 -1.85
CA LEU A 67 16.32 17.43 -1.91
C LEU A 67 14.90 17.95 -1.84
N ALA A 68 14.04 17.55 -2.77
CA ALA A 68 12.62 17.83 -2.73
C ALA A 68 11.87 16.61 -2.17
N LEU A 69 11.11 16.79 -1.08
CA LEU A 69 10.14 15.82 -0.60
C LEU A 69 8.74 16.28 -1.05
N THR A 70 7.98 15.37 -1.63
CA THR A 70 6.59 15.65 -2.06
C THR A 70 5.66 14.84 -1.17
N VAL A 71 4.79 15.52 -0.44
CA VAL A 71 3.72 14.88 0.30
C VAL A 71 2.54 14.64 -0.64
N PRO A 72 2.01 13.41 -0.73
CA PRO A 72 0.80 13.15 -1.48
C PRO A 72 -0.37 13.92 -0.87
N ASP A 73 -1.14 14.61 -1.71
CA ASP A 73 -2.30 15.39 -1.29
C ASP A 73 -3.34 14.50 -0.58
N PRO A 74 -3.67 14.75 0.70
CA PRO A 74 -4.65 13.96 1.43
C PRO A 74 -6.09 14.16 0.92
N GLU A 75 -6.38 15.20 0.13
CA GLU A 75 -7.74 15.50 -0.35
C GLU A 75 -8.16 14.75 -1.61
N LEU A 76 -7.24 14.10 -2.32
CA LEU A 76 -7.62 13.11 -3.31
C LEU A 76 -7.74 11.77 -2.59
N PRO A 77 -8.96 11.31 -2.21
CA PRO A 77 -9.13 9.91 -1.86
C PRO A 77 -8.47 9.10 -2.99
N PRO A 78 -7.66 8.08 -2.67
CA PRO A 78 -6.99 7.28 -3.69
C PRO A 78 -8.05 6.93 -4.72
N ALA A 79 -7.78 7.28 -5.98
CA ALA A 79 -8.76 7.16 -7.07
C ALA A 79 -9.52 5.85 -6.87
N PRO A 80 -10.87 5.88 -6.85
CA PRO A 80 -11.64 4.72 -6.46
C PRO A 80 -11.10 3.54 -7.23
N LEU A 81 -10.57 2.57 -6.48
CA LEU A 81 -10.06 1.31 -6.99
C LEU A 81 -11.26 0.67 -7.68
N ASN A 82 -11.45 0.97 -8.97
CA ASN A 82 -12.44 0.34 -9.84
C ASN A 82 -11.90 -1.06 -10.12
N LEU A 83 -11.85 -1.86 -9.07
CA LEU A 83 -11.39 -3.22 -9.12
C LEU A 83 -12.51 -4.02 -9.77
N ARG A 84 -12.23 -4.54 -10.96
CA ARG A 84 -13.15 -5.51 -11.57
C ARG A 84 -13.25 -6.76 -10.69
N GLN A 85 -12.14 -7.15 -10.06
CA GLN A 85 -12.09 -8.36 -9.25
C GLN A 85 -11.09 -8.28 -8.10
N PHE A 86 -11.47 -8.83 -6.95
CA PHE A 86 -10.60 -9.00 -5.79
C PHE A 86 -10.57 -10.46 -5.33
N PHE A 87 -9.37 -11.02 -5.15
CA PHE A 87 -9.19 -12.32 -4.52
C PHE A 87 -8.98 -12.15 -3.01
N LEU A 88 -10.00 -12.48 -2.22
CA LEU A 88 -9.95 -12.40 -0.76
C LEU A 88 -9.41 -13.70 -0.19
N LEU A 89 -8.16 -13.67 0.27
CA LEU A 89 -7.47 -14.79 0.89
C LEU A 89 -7.88 -14.94 2.35
N GLY A 90 -8.18 -16.17 2.76
CA GLY A 90 -8.31 -16.51 4.17
C GLY A 90 -6.96 -16.39 4.88
N ARG A 91 -6.90 -15.64 5.99
CA ARG A 91 -5.68 -15.47 6.80
C ARG A 91 -5.75 -16.38 8.03
N GLY A 92 -4.85 -17.35 8.18
CA GLY A 92 -4.83 -18.18 9.40
C GLY A 92 -3.51 -18.88 9.71
N ASN A 93 -3.54 -20.14 10.15
CA ASN A 93 -2.42 -20.81 10.82
C ASN A 93 -1.23 -21.17 9.90
N VAL A 94 -0.13 -21.69 10.47
CA VAL A 94 1.13 -21.95 9.75
C VAL A 94 0.96 -22.89 8.53
N SER A 95 0.05 -23.86 8.58
CA SER A 95 -0.26 -24.73 7.44
C SER A 95 -0.98 -23.97 6.32
N GLN A 96 -1.76 -22.95 6.67
CA GLN A 96 -2.43 -22.07 5.72
C GLN A 96 -1.47 -21.05 5.09
N SER A 97 -0.33 -20.75 5.72
CA SER A 97 0.71 -19.90 5.11
C SER A 97 1.30 -20.52 3.84
N ALA A 98 1.51 -21.84 3.80
CA ALA A 98 1.98 -22.53 2.59
C ALA A 98 0.90 -22.51 1.49
N LEU A 99 -0.36 -22.76 1.84
CA LEU A 99 -1.47 -22.71 0.90
C LEU A 99 -1.66 -21.31 0.30
N VAL A 100 -1.59 -20.27 1.15
CA VAL A 100 -1.66 -18.86 0.73
C VAL A 100 -0.51 -18.52 -0.22
N GLN A 101 0.71 -19.01 0.04
CA GLN A 101 1.84 -18.82 -0.88
C GLN A 101 1.59 -19.48 -2.23
N ASP A 102 1.06 -20.71 -2.26
CA ASP A 102 0.73 -21.40 -3.51
C ASP A 102 -0.41 -20.69 -4.28
N GLN A 103 -1.42 -20.18 -3.57
CA GLN A 103 -2.50 -19.38 -4.16
C GLN A 103 -1.96 -18.09 -4.79
N ILE A 104 -1.12 -17.34 -4.07
CA ILE A 104 -0.48 -16.11 -4.60
C ILE A 104 0.39 -16.44 -5.81
N ARG A 105 1.14 -17.55 -5.76
CA ARG A 105 1.99 -17.99 -6.86
C ARG A 105 1.20 -18.35 -8.12
N LEU A 106 0.05 -19.00 -7.96
CA LEU A 106 -0.86 -19.30 -9.07
C LEU A 106 -1.51 -18.03 -9.64
N LEU A 107 -1.84 -17.06 -8.79
CA LEU A 107 -2.46 -15.81 -9.20
C LEU A 107 -1.48 -14.83 -9.87
N ALA A 108 -0.20 -14.86 -9.50
CA ALA A 108 0.83 -13.93 -9.99
C ALA A 108 0.80 -13.64 -11.51
N PRO A 109 0.77 -14.65 -12.42
CA PRO A 109 0.70 -14.36 -13.85
C PRO A 109 -0.60 -13.66 -14.26
N TYR A 110 -1.73 -14.00 -13.65
CA TYR A 110 -3.01 -13.35 -13.93
C TYR A 110 -3.03 -11.90 -13.43
N LEU A 111 -2.52 -11.66 -12.21
CA LEU A 111 -2.40 -10.31 -11.65
C LEU A 111 -1.48 -9.41 -12.51
N ALA A 112 -0.40 -9.98 -13.07
CA ALA A 112 0.49 -9.25 -13.95
C ALA A 112 -0.16 -8.82 -15.28
N LEU A 113 -1.20 -9.54 -15.74
CA LEU A 113 -1.92 -9.23 -16.97
C LEU A 113 -3.16 -8.33 -16.74
N HIS A 114 -3.63 -8.22 -15.50
CA HIS A 114 -4.87 -7.55 -15.15
C HIS A 114 -4.68 -6.53 -14.02
N PRO A 115 -4.33 -5.26 -14.34
CA PRO A 115 -4.10 -4.21 -13.35
C PRO A 115 -5.37 -3.78 -12.60
N ASP A 116 -6.54 -4.16 -13.11
CA ASP A 116 -7.86 -3.98 -12.51
C ASP A 116 -8.25 -5.10 -11.52
N VAL A 117 -7.30 -6.00 -11.22
CA VAL A 117 -7.49 -7.13 -10.31
C VAL A 117 -6.50 -7.04 -9.15
N ALA A 118 -6.99 -7.25 -7.94
CA ALA A 118 -6.16 -7.27 -6.73
C ALA A 118 -6.34 -8.56 -5.92
N VAL A 119 -5.40 -8.80 -5.02
CA VAL A 119 -5.44 -9.91 -4.05
C VAL A 119 -5.07 -9.38 -2.68
N GLY A 120 -5.72 -9.87 -1.64
CA GLY A 120 -5.40 -9.48 -0.27
C GLY A 120 -6.25 -10.19 0.76
N PHE A 121 -6.18 -9.72 2.01
CA PHE A 121 -6.81 -10.34 3.17
C PHE A 121 -7.89 -9.46 3.81
N ASP A 122 -8.09 -8.25 3.29
CA ASP A 122 -8.93 -7.23 3.90
C ASP A 122 -10.31 -7.18 3.21
N PRO A 123 -11.40 -7.55 3.90
CA PRO A 123 -12.74 -7.52 3.33
C PRO A 123 -13.22 -6.10 3.01
N THR A 124 -12.70 -5.08 3.69
CA THR A 124 -13.07 -3.68 3.40
C THR A 124 -12.47 -3.20 2.07
N GLN A 125 -11.31 -3.75 1.67
CA GLN A 125 -10.75 -3.54 0.35
C GLN A 125 -11.47 -4.37 -0.71
N ALA A 126 -11.83 -5.61 -0.38
CA ALA A 126 -12.61 -6.47 -1.27
C ALA A 126 -13.98 -5.85 -1.62
N ALA A 127 -14.61 -5.13 -0.67
CA ALA A 127 -15.87 -4.42 -0.87
C ALA A 127 -15.81 -3.29 -1.93
N LYS A 128 -14.61 -2.91 -2.38
CA LYS A 128 -14.42 -1.91 -3.46
C LYS A 128 -14.44 -2.56 -4.85
N ALA A 129 -14.53 -3.88 -4.95
CA ALA A 129 -14.51 -4.59 -6.22
C ALA A 129 -15.92 -4.95 -6.73
N GLU A 130 -16.08 -5.03 -8.06
CA GLU A 130 -17.30 -5.54 -8.67
C GLU A 130 -17.51 -7.03 -8.35
N ARG A 131 -16.41 -7.81 -8.35
CA ARG A 131 -16.42 -9.24 -8.08
C ARG A 131 -15.43 -9.59 -6.97
N VAL A 132 -15.82 -10.49 -6.07
CA VAL A 132 -14.93 -11.00 -5.02
C VAL A 132 -14.87 -12.52 -5.10
N ALA A 133 -13.67 -13.05 -5.30
CA ALA A 133 -13.39 -14.48 -5.21
C ALA A 133 -12.79 -14.79 -3.83
N ILE A 134 -13.55 -15.46 -2.96
CA ILE A 134 -13.06 -15.85 -1.64
C ILE A 134 -12.26 -17.13 -1.79
N LEU A 135 -10.96 -17.06 -1.47
CA LEU A 135 -10.03 -18.19 -1.47
C LEU A 135 -9.79 -18.61 -0.01
N GLY A 136 -10.68 -19.43 0.52
CA GLY A 136 -10.59 -19.89 1.91
C GLY A 136 -11.88 -20.50 2.44
N ASP A 137 -11.75 -21.17 3.57
CA ASP A 137 -12.88 -21.79 4.27
C ASP A 137 -13.71 -20.76 5.07
N MET A 138 -14.83 -21.23 5.63
CA MET A 138 -15.74 -20.41 6.45
C MET A 138 -15.17 -20.03 7.82
N THR A 139 -14.02 -20.57 8.23
CA THR A 139 -13.41 -20.25 9.52
C THR A 139 -12.74 -18.87 9.47
N LEU A 140 -12.24 -18.48 8.30
CA LEU A 140 -11.47 -17.24 8.11
C LEU A 140 -12.28 -16.15 7.42
N VAL A 141 -13.10 -16.52 6.44
CA VAL A 141 -14.07 -15.63 5.81
C VAL A 141 -15.45 -16.19 6.13
N ASN A 142 -16.00 -15.76 7.25
CA ASN A 142 -17.29 -16.26 7.74
C ASN A 142 -18.47 -15.72 6.92
N GLN A 143 -19.66 -16.24 7.19
CA GLN A 143 -20.89 -15.87 6.49
C GLN A 143 -21.24 -14.37 6.66
N GLY A 144 -20.86 -13.74 7.79
CA GLY A 144 -21.06 -12.32 8.02
C GLY A 144 -20.29 -11.46 7.03
N ILE A 145 -19.00 -11.76 6.83
CA ILE A 145 -18.15 -11.05 5.86
C ILE A 145 -18.71 -11.22 4.44
N GLU A 146 -19.11 -12.43 4.07
CA GLU A 146 -19.71 -12.69 2.75
C GLU A 146 -21.03 -11.92 2.56
N GLN A 147 -21.85 -11.82 3.59
CA GLN A 147 -23.09 -11.05 3.56
C GLN A 147 -22.81 -9.53 3.47
N ASP A 148 -21.80 -9.02 4.17
CA ASP A 148 -21.37 -7.63 4.08
C ASP A 148 -20.89 -7.27 2.66
N LEU A 149 -20.17 -8.18 2.00
CA LEU A 149 -19.75 -8.01 0.60
C LEU A 149 -20.95 -7.99 -0.36
N HIS A 150 -21.95 -8.83 -0.15
CA HIS A 150 -23.20 -8.77 -0.92
C HIS A 150 -23.97 -7.45 -0.70
N LEU A 151 -24.02 -6.97 0.54
CA LEU A 151 -24.64 -5.68 0.87
C LEU A 151 -23.88 -4.49 0.26
N ALA A 152 -22.55 -4.62 0.10
CA ALA A 152 -21.73 -3.66 -0.64
C ALA A 152 -21.94 -3.72 -2.17
N GLY A 153 -22.73 -4.67 -2.67
CA GLY A 153 -23.03 -4.82 -4.10
C GLY A 153 -22.05 -5.71 -4.87
N CYS A 154 -21.13 -6.39 -4.18
CA CYS A 154 -20.17 -7.28 -4.82
C CYS A 154 -20.83 -8.59 -5.30
N ARG A 155 -20.39 -9.10 -6.45
CA ARG A 155 -20.65 -10.49 -6.86
C ARG A 155 -19.62 -11.40 -6.19
N VAL A 156 -20.06 -12.12 -5.17
CA VAL A 156 -19.19 -13.01 -4.40
C VAL A 156 -19.25 -14.44 -4.97
N GLU A 157 -18.07 -15.04 -5.16
CA GLU A 157 -17.89 -16.44 -5.51
C GLU A 157 -16.87 -17.06 -4.54
N ARG A 158 -17.22 -18.19 -3.92
CA ARG A 158 -16.32 -18.88 -3.00
C ARG A 158 -15.65 -20.06 -3.70
N MET A 159 -14.32 -20.09 -3.61
CA MET A 159 -13.50 -21.23 -3.99
C MET A 159 -12.90 -21.76 -2.68
N GLU A 160 -13.40 -22.89 -2.19
CA GLU A 160 -13.06 -23.45 -0.87
C GLU A 160 -11.59 -23.89 -0.79
N GLY A 161 -10.64 -22.95 -0.73
CA GLY A 161 -9.20 -23.19 -0.54
C GLY A 161 -8.51 -24.12 -1.55
N ASP A 162 -9.24 -24.71 -2.51
CA ASP A 162 -8.74 -25.72 -3.41
C ASP A 162 -7.94 -25.08 -4.55
N LEU A 163 -6.63 -25.29 -4.51
CA LEU A 163 -5.70 -24.85 -5.56
C LEU A 163 -6.12 -25.38 -6.94
N TYR A 164 -6.80 -26.53 -7.01
CA TYR A 164 -7.29 -27.07 -8.27
C TYR A 164 -8.44 -26.25 -8.84
N ALA A 165 -9.41 -25.87 -8.00
CA ALA A 165 -10.51 -25.00 -8.40
C ALA A 165 -10.00 -23.63 -8.89
N LEU A 166 -9.03 -23.06 -8.16
CA LEU A 166 -8.36 -21.82 -8.57
C LEU A 166 -7.63 -21.98 -9.91
N ALA A 167 -6.86 -23.05 -10.11
CA ALA A 167 -6.15 -23.30 -11.36
C ALA A 167 -7.10 -23.53 -12.54
N ALA A 168 -8.23 -24.22 -12.32
CA ALA A 168 -9.25 -24.44 -13.33
C ALA A 168 -9.93 -23.11 -13.72
N TRP A 169 -10.29 -22.29 -12.73
CA TRP A 169 -10.85 -20.96 -12.95
C TRP A 169 -9.88 -20.09 -13.74
N LEU A 170 -8.60 -20.06 -13.35
CA LEU A 170 -7.56 -19.29 -14.02
C LEU A 170 -7.44 -19.69 -15.49
N ARG A 171 -7.45 -20.98 -15.83
CA ARG A 171 -7.38 -21.43 -17.25
C ARG A 171 -8.53 -20.93 -18.13
N VAL A 172 -9.69 -20.67 -17.55
CA VAL A 172 -10.87 -20.16 -18.29
C VAL A 172 -10.83 -18.64 -18.44
N ASN A 173 -10.10 -17.94 -17.55
CA ASN A 173 -10.10 -16.49 -17.46
C ASN A 173 -8.76 -15.82 -17.84
N LEU A 174 -7.66 -16.59 -17.98
CA LEU A 174 -6.34 -16.14 -18.46
C LEU A 174 -6.32 -15.84 -19.96
#